data_AF-A0A7L1MUR6-F1
#
_entry.id   AF-A0A7L1MUR6-F1
#
_cell.length_a   1.000
_cell.length_b   1.000
_cell.length_c   1.000
_cell.angle_alpha   90.00
_cell.angle_beta   90.00
_cell.angle_gamma   90.00
#
_symmetry.space_group_name_H-M   'P 1'
#
loop_
_entity.id
_entity.type
_entity.pdbx_description
1 polymer ?
#
loop_
_entity_poly.entity_id
_entity_poly.type
_entity_poly.pdbx_seq_one_letter_code
_entity_poly.pdbx_strand_id
1 'polypeptide(L)'
;QSKSAVRLKEDMKKIVSLPLNKQRDAACPKVFGVSLLELQQQGLSKNSIPVVVWNIVEYLTQHGLTQEGLFRVNGSMKTVEQLRLQYERGEEVELARDGDVYSAASLLKLFLRELPDGIITSALHPRFIWLYQ
;
A
#
# COMPACT_ATOMS: atom_id res chain seq x y z
N GLN A 1 -33.79 39.90 -6.95
CA GLN A 1 -33.14 38.58 -6.77
C GLN A 1 -32.21 38.34 -7.97
N SER A 2 -30.94 38.04 -7.72
CA SER A 2 -29.85 38.17 -8.73
C SER A 2 -29.85 37.05 -9.77
N LYS A 3 -29.92 37.43 -11.05
CA LYS A 3 -29.91 36.54 -12.24
C LYS A 3 -28.69 35.60 -12.29
N SER A 4 -27.59 35.96 -11.62
CA SER A 4 -26.34 35.19 -11.57
C SER A 4 -26.45 33.87 -10.81
N ALA A 5 -27.35 33.78 -9.81
CA ALA A 5 -27.55 32.56 -9.03
C ALA A 5 -28.34 31.48 -9.80
N VAL A 6 -29.12 31.89 -10.82
CA VAL A 6 -29.97 30.98 -11.59
C VAL A 6 -29.14 30.18 -12.60
N ARG A 7 -28.17 30.82 -13.27
CA ARG A 7 -27.27 30.15 -14.23
C ARG A 7 -26.40 29.08 -13.59
N LEU A 8 -25.86 29.35 -12.40
CA LEU A 8 -25.04 28.36 -11.66
C LEU A 8 -25.81 27.06 -11.36
N LYS A 9 -27.12 27.12 -11.14
CA LYS A 9 -27.94 25.93 -10.90
C LYS A 9 -28.20 25.13 -12.18
N GLU A 10 -28.32 25.79 -13.33
CA GLU A 10 -28.47 25.11 -14.62
C GLU A 10 -27.19 24.40 -15.04
N ASP A 11 -26.03 25.03 -14.84
CA ASP A 11 -24.73 24.44 -15.14
C ASP A 11 -24.45 23.20 -14.27
N MET A 12 -24.85 23.23 -13.00
CA MET A 12 -24.71 22.08 -12.09
C MET A 12 -25.59 20.88 -12.51
N LYS A 13 -26.72 21.13 -13.19
CA LYS A 13 -27.63 20.08 -13.67
C LYS A 13 -27.14 19.42 -14.96
N LYS A 14 -26.33 20.10 -15.77
CA LYS A 14 -25.70 19.53 -16.98
C LYS A 14 -24.48 18.65 -16.67
N ILE A 15 -23.79 18.89 -15.55
CA ILE A 15 -22.66 18.05 -15.12
C ILE A 15 -23.14 16.64 -14.66
N VAL A 16 -24.41 16.52 -14.25
CA VAL A 16 -25.00 15.28 -13.71
C VAL A 16 -25.57 14.34 -14.79
N SER A 17 -25.54 14.72 -16.07
CA SER A 17 -26.13 13.91 -17.16
C SER A 17 -25.13 13.36 -18.18
N LEU A 18 -23.85 13.29 -17.86
CA LEU A 18 -22.93 12.48 -18.66
C LEU A 18 -23.10 11.02 -18.24
N PRO A 19 -23.41 10.10 -19.17
CA PRO A 19 -23.43 8.69 -18.84
C PRO A 19 -21.99 8.31 -18.46
N LEU A 20 -21.78 8.04 -17.16
CA LEU A 20 -20.58 7.37 -16.67
C LEU A 20 -20.50 6.04 -17.40
N ASN A 21 -19.67 6.06 -18.44
CA ASN A 21 -19.26 4.91 -19.21
C ASN A 21 -18.84 3.84 -18.20
N LYS A 22 -19.63 2.76 -18.11
CA LYS A 22 -19.25 1.50 -17.46
C LYS A 22 -18.08 0.90 -18.25
N GLN A 23 -16.93 1.58 -18.24
CA GLN A 23 -15.68 0.89 -18.38
C GLN A 23 -15.59 0.01 -17.14
N ARG A 24 -15.37 -1.29 -17.36
CA ARG A 24 -15.02 -2.19 -16.27
C ARG A 24 -13.75 -1.61 -15.63
N ASP A 25 -13.89 -0.89 -14.53
CA ASP A 25 -12.77 -0.64 -13.64
C ASP A 25 -12.24 -2.03 -13.29
N ALA A 26 -11.10 -2.42 -13.85
CA ALA A 26 -10.32 -3.48 -13.26
C ALA A 26 -10.04 -2.97 -11.84
N ALA A 27 -10.78 -3.49 -10.85
CA ALA A 27 -10.68 -3.05 -9.47
C ALA A 27 -9.20 -3.12 -9.08
N CYS A 28 -8.58 -1.96 -8.88
CA CYS A 28 -7.17 -1.89 -8.49
C CYS A 28 -6.97 -2.81 -7.27
N PRO A 29 -6.02 -3.75 -7.32
CA PRO A 29 -5.79 -4.66 -6.21
C PRO A 29 -5.39 -3.86 -4.98
N LYS A 30 -6.14 -4.01 -3.89
CA LYS A 30 -5.78 -3.41 -2.62
C LYS A 30 -4.69 -4.26 -1.97
N VAL A 31 -3.46 -3.75 -1.94
CA VAL A 31 -2.29 -4.48 -1.44
C VAL A 31 -2.03 -4.19 0.04
N PHE A 32 -2.27 -2.96 0.49
CA PHE A 32 -2.02 -2.53 1.86
C PHE A 32 -3.32 -2.47 2.66
N GLY A 33 -3.26 -2.74 3.97
CA GLY A 33 -4.45 -2.69 4.82
C GLY A 33 -5.43 -3.84 4.61
N VAL A 34 -4.98 -4.95 4.02
CA VAL A 34 -5.77 -6.18 3.78
C VAL A 34 -5.15 -7.38 4.48
N SER A 35 -5.94 -8.43 4.69
CA SER A 35 -5.43 -9.64 5.33
C SER A 35 -4.48 -10.43 4.41
N LEU A 36 -3.53 -11.16 4.99
CA LEU A 36 -2.65 -12.04 4.21
C LEU A 36 -3.43 -13.12 3.44
N LEU A 37 -4.53 -13.61 4.03
CA LEU A 37 -5.42 -14.56 3.37
C LEU A 37 -6.05 -13.97 2.10
N GLU A 38 -6.50 -12.71 2.18
CA GLU A 38 -7.08 -12.01 1.05
C GLU A 38 -6.05 -11.77 -0.06
N LEU A 39 -4.82 -11.36 0.28
CA LEU A 39 -3.72 -11.24 -0.70
C LEU A 39 -3.42 -12.56 -1.40
N GLN A 40 -3.51 -13.68 -0.67
CA GLN A 40 -3.34 -15.00 -1.26
C GLN A 40 -4.48 -15.35 -2.22
N GLN A 41 -5.73 -15.05 -1.85
CA GLN A 41 -6.91 -15.27 -2.69
C GLN A 41 -6.92 -14.41 -3.95
N GLN A 42 -6.37 -13.19 -3.87
CA GLN A 42 -6.19 -12.28 -5.01
C GLN A 42 -5.03 -12.69 -5.95
N GLY A 43 -4.28 -13.75 -5.62
CA GLY A 43 -3.12 -14.18 -6.42
C GLY A 43 -1.89 -13.28 -6.28
N LEU A 44 -1.88 -12.39 -5.27
CA LEU A 44 -0.79 -11.44 -5.00
C LEU A 44 0.26 -12.02 -4.04
N SER A 45 0.31 -13.35 -3.93
CA SER A 45 1.23 -14.07 -3.06
C SER A 45 1.92 -15.20 -3.81
N LYS A 46 3.21 -15.38 -3.55
CA LYS A 46 4.03 -16.48 -4.04
C LYS A 46 4.49 -17.30 -2.83
N ASN A 47 4.18 -18.60 -2.81
CA ASN A 47 4.53 -19.50 -1.70
C ASN A 47 4.06 -18.97 -0.32
N SER A 48 2.81 -18.48 -0.24
CA SER A 48 2.23 -17.86 0.96
C SER A 48 2.91 -16.57 1.46
N ILE A 49 3.77 -15.97 0.63
CA ILE A 49 4.41 -14.68 0.92
C ILE A 49 3.86 -13.64 -0.07
N PRO A 50 3.31 -12.50 0.40
CA PRO A 50 2.89 -11.42 -0.48
C PRO A 50 4.03 -10.95 -1.40
N VAL A 51 3.75 -10.77 -2.69
CA VAL A 51 4.76 -10.39 -3.70
C VAL A 51 5.45 -9.07 -3.31
N VAL A 52 4.71 -8.11 -2.77
CA VAL A 52 5.27 -6.84 -2.27
C VAL A 52 6.33 -7.06 -1.19
N VAL A 53 6.10 -7.99 -0.25
CA VAL A 53 7.07 -8.31 0.81
C VAL A 53 8.29 -8.99 0.21
N TRP A 54 8.09 -9.92 -0.72
CA TRP A 54 9.17 -10.61 -1.41
C TRP A 54 10.11 -9.62 -2.10
N ASN A 55 9.56 -8.74 -2.95
CA ASN A 55 10.33 -7.78 -3.74
C ASN A 55 11.13 -6.83 -2.82
N ILE A 56 10.51 -6.33 -1.74
CA ILE A 56 11.19 -5.43 -0.81
C ILE A 56 12.32 -6.13 -0.07
N VAL A 57 12.08 -7.34 0.44
CA VAL A 57 13.11 -8.10 1.17
C VAL A 57 14.27 -8.47 0.27
N GLU A 58 14.01 -8.89 -0.97
CA GLU A 58 15.04 -9.20 -1.97
C GLU A 58 15.90 -7.95 -2.25
N TYR A 59 15.27 -6.82 -2.52
CA TYR A 59 15.99 -5.56 -2.77
C TYR A 59 16.85 -5.13 -1.57
N LEU A 60 16.31 -5.17 -0.36
CA LEU A 60 17.03 -4.80 0.87
C LEU A 60 18.17 -5.75 1.19
N THR A 61 18.03 -7.04 0.88
CA THR A 61 19.11 -8.02 1.05
C THR A 61 20.27 -7.73 0.11
N GLN A 62 19.99 -7.31 -1.12
CA GLN A 62 21.02 -6.99 -2.13
C GLN A 62 21.68 -5.62 -1.91
N HIS A 63 20.93 -4.60 -1.46
CA HIS A 63 21.39 -3.20 -1.46
C HIS A 63 21.44 -2.54 -0.07
N GLY A 64 20.76 -3.12 0.92
CA GLY A 64 20.49 -2.47 2.20
C GLY A 64 21.34 -2.94 3.37
N LEU A 65 21.95 -4.13 3.31
CA LEU A 65 22.61 -4.75 4.48
C LEU A 65 23.80 -3.95 5.04
N THR A 66 24.45 -3.14 4.21
CA THR A 66 25.56 -2.26 4.62
C THR A 66 25.12 -0.83 4.90
N GLN A 67 23.83 -0.51 4.78
CA GLN A 67 23.32 0.84 5.02
C GLN A 67 23.16 1.12 6.51
N GLU A 68 23.80 2.20 6.97
CA GLU A 68 23.74 2.60 8.38
C GLU A 68 22.31 2.95 8.78
N GLY A 69 21.84 2.37 9.89
CA GLY A 69 20.51 2.67 10.39
C GLY A 69 19.37 2.15 9.53
N LEU A 70 19.59 1.10 8.73
CA LEU A 70 18.52 0.35 8.08
C LEU A 70 17.40 0.03 9.08
N PHE A 71 16.15 0.23 8.67
CA PHE A 71 14.93 0.16 9.50
C PHE A 71 14.79 1.21 10.62
N ARG A 72 15.88 1.84 11.08
CA ARG A 72 15.87 2.93 12.08
C ARG A 72 15.61 4.30 11.43
N VAL A 73 16.34 4.63 10.38
CA VAL A 73 16.15 5.86 9.59
C VAL A 73 14.92 5.71 8.71
N ASN A 74 14.07 6.73 8.65
CA ASN A 74 12.88 6.73 7.81
C ASN A 74 13.22 7.24 6.41
N GLY A 75 12.73 6.53 5.39
CA GLY A 75 12.69 7.05 4.03
C GLY A 75 11.69 8.19 3.83
N SER A 76 11.76 8.80 2.65
CA SER A 76 10.86 9.88 2.22
C SER A 76 9.41 9.40 2.20
N MET A 77 8.53 10.04 2.98
CA MET A 77 7.09 9.70 2.99
C MET A 77 6.46 9.79 1.60
N LYS A 78 6.87 10.77 0.79
CA LYS A 78 6.38 10.95 -0.59
C LYS A 78 6.74 9.74 -1.45
N THR A 79 7.97 9.25 -1.32
CA THR A 79 8.46 8.08 -2.08
C THR A 79 7.79 6.80 -1.60
N VAL A 80 7.60 6.63 -0.29
CA VAL A 80 6.86 5.49 0.27
C VAL A 80 5.43 5.45 -0.27
N GLU A 81 4.72 6.59 -0.27
CA GLU A 81 3.36 6.66 -0.79
C GLU A 81 3.30 6.43 -2.30
N GLN A 82 4.26 6.95 -3.06
CA GLN A 82 4.38 6.66 -4.49
C GLN A 82 4.52 5.15 -4.72
N LEU A 83 5.46 4.50 -4.05
CA LEU A 83 5.69 3.05 -4.20
C LEU A 83 4.46 2.23 -3.80
N ARG A 84 3.77 2.61 -2.71
CA ARG A 84 2.49 2.01 -2.31
C ARG A 84 1.49 2.05 -3.47
N LEU A 85 1.27 3.24 -4.04
CA LEU A 85 0.31 3.42 -5.13
C LEU A 85 0.69 2.63 -6.38
N GLN A 86 1.97 2.50 -6.71
CA GLN A 86 2.41 1.67 -7.82
C GLN A 86 2.04 0.19 -7.60
N TYR A 87 2.28 -0.34 -6.40
CA TYR A 87 1.83 -1.70 -6.04
C TYR A 87 0.31 -1.86 -6.12
N GLU A 88 -0.46 -0.90 -5.60
CA GLU A 88 -1.93 -0.96 -5.61
C GLU A 88 -2.53 -0.78 -7.02
N ARG A 89 -1.79 -0.18 -7.95
CA ARG A 89 -2.16 -0.11 -9.37
C ARG A 89 -1.77 -1.34 -10.18
N GLY A 90 -1.01 -2.26 -9.58
CA GLY A 90 -0.45 -3.42 -10.29
C GLY A 90 0.63 -3.01 -11.31
N GLU A 91 1.29 -1.87 -11.11
CA GLU A 91 2.42 -1.44 -11.92
C GLU A 91 3.67 -2.27 -11.57
N GLU A 92 4.60 -2.39 -12.52
CA GLU A 92 5.90 -2.98 -12.25
C GLU A 92 6.74 -2.02 -11.39
N VAL A 93 7.06 -2.44 -10.16
CA VAL A 93 7.81 -1.64 -9.20
C VAL A 93 9.28 -2.05 -9.21
N GLU A 94 10.16 -1.13 -9.60
CA GLU A 94 11.61 -1.32 -9.48
C GLU A 94 12.15 -0.46 -8.34
N LEU A 95 12.33 -1.06 -7.16
CA LEU A 95 12.73 -0.34 -5.94
C LEU A 95 14.06 0.42 -6.06
N ALA A 96 14.97 -0.04 -6.92
CA ALA A 96 16.25 0.63 -7.19
C ALA A 96 16.11 1.91 -8.04
N ARG A 97 15.07 1.98 -8.87
CA ARG A 97 14.80 3.11 -9.78
C ARG A 97 13.79 4.09 -9.17
N ASP A 98 12.75 3.54 -8.55
CA ASP A 98 11.58 4.29 -8.11
C ASP A 98 11.70 4.76 -6.65
N GLY A 99 12.76 4.35 -5.93
CA GLY A 99 13.00 4.73 -4.54
C GLY A 99 14.45 4.55 -4.06
N ASP A 100 14.59 4.45 -2.74
CA ASP A 100 15.87 4.27 -2.04
C ASP A 100 15.73 3.21 -0.92
N VAL A 101 16.86 2.80 -0.33
CA VAL A 101 16.88 1.77 0.72
C VAL A 101 16.03 2.13 1.94
N TYR A 102 16.06 3.39 2.39
CA TYR A 102 15.27 3.82 3.56
C TYR A 102 13.77 3.86 3.23
N SER A 103 13.41 4.25 2.02
CA SER A 103 12.05 4.23 1.50
C SER A 103 11.51 2.81 1.39
N ALA A 104 12.29 1.86 0.86
CA ALA A 104 11.94 0.44 0.82
C ALA A 104 11.77 -0.17 2.23
N ALA A 105 12.69 0.14 3.16
CA ALA A 105 12.58 -0.28 4.56
C ALA A 105 11.34 0.30 5.24
N SER A 106 11.04 1.59 4.99
CA SER A 106 9.81 2.23 5.47
C SER A 106 8.55 1.61 4.88
N LEU A 107 8.57 1.22 3.61
CA LEU A 107 7.45 0.57 2.94
C LEU A 107 7.16 -0.82 3.53
N LEU A 108 8.19 -1.61 3.85
CA LEU A 108 8.02 -2.89 4.54
C LEU A 108 7.41 -2.69 5.93
N LYS A 109 7.91 -1.71 6.69
CA LYS A 109 7.33 -1.34 8.00
C LYS A 109 5.86 -0.93 7.86
N LEU A 110 5.53 -0.15 6.82
CA LEU A 110 4.16 0.29 6.54
C LEU A 110 3.25 -0.92 6.27
N PHE A 111 3.68 -1.84 5.40
CA PHE A 111 2.92 -3.05 5.07
C PHE A 111 2.57 -3.85 6.32
N LEU A 112 3.57 -4.16 7.17
CA LEU A 112 3.36 -4.93 8.38
C LEU A 112 2.47 -4.21 9.40
N ARG A 113 2.59 -2.88 9.50
CA ARG A 113 1.79 -2.05 10.41
C ARG A 113 0.32 -1.98 10.01
N GLU A 114 0.02 -2.00 8.71
CA GLU A 114 -1.35 -1.90 8.22
C GLU A 114 -2.08 -3.26 8.19
N LEU A 115 -1.43 -4.38 8.54
CA LEU A 115 -2.10 -5.67 8.65
C LEU A 115 -3.24 -5.61 9.70
N PRO A 116 -4.48 -6.02 9.37
CA PRO A 116 -5.64 -5.86 10.26
C PRO A 116 -5.51 -6.49 11.67
N ASP A 117 -4.87 -7.66 11.78
CA ASP A 117 -4.65 -8.37 13.06
C ASP A 117 -3.16 -8.40 13.46
N GLY A 118 -2.34 -7.56 12.80
CA GLY A 118 -0.89 -7.59 12.94
C GLY A 118 -0.24 -8.88 12.43
N ILE A 119 1.10 -8.93 12.50
CA ILE A 119 1.86 -10.14 12.14
C ILE A 119 1.85 -11.17 13.28
N ILE A 120 1.88 -10.69 14.53
CA ILE A 120 1.62 -11.49 15.72
C ILE A 120 0.13 -11.31 16.01
N THR A 121 -0.65 -12.34 15.70
CA THR A 121 -2.10 -12.29 15.84
C THR A 121 -2.52 -12.11 17.29
N SER A 122 -3.69 -11.50 17.48
CA SER A 122 -4.23 -11.22 18.81
C SER A 122 -4.33 -12.45 19.71
N ALA A 123 -4.61 -13.61 19.11
CA ALA A 123 -4.65 -14.92 19.79
C ALA A 123 -3.31 -15.35 20.43
N LEU A 124 -2.18 -14.87 19.92
CA LEU A 124 -0.85 -15.25 20.42
C LEU A 124 -0.33 -14.29 21.49
N HIS A 125 -0.89 -13.08 21.63
CA HIS A 125 -0.39 -12.07 22.58
C HIS A 125 -0.27 -12.59 24.02
N PRO A 126 -1.27 -13.29 24.63
CA PRO A 126 -1.14 -13.75 26.02
C PRO A 126 0.06 -14.67 26.22
N ARG A 127 0.33 -15.54 25.23
CA ARG A 127 1.45 -16.47 25.26
C ARG A 127 2.79 -15.75 25.14
N PHE A 128 2.89 -14.74 24.28
CA PHE A 128 4.10 -13.93 24.18
C PHE A 128 4.36 -13.12 25.45
N ILE A 129 3.33 -12.48 26.03
CA ILE A 129 3.47 -11.72 27.27
C ILE A 129 3.95 -12.62 28.41
N TRP A 130 3.43 -13.84 28.49
CA TRP A 130 3.83 -14.81 29.52
C TRP A 130 5.31 -15.21 29.44
N LEU A 131 5.92 -15.24 28.24
CA LEU A 131 7.35 -15.57 28.09
C LEU A 131 8.31 -14.50 28.64
N TYR A 132 7.82 -13.28 28.91
CA TYR A 132 8.62 -12.17 29.43
C TYR A 132 8.44 -11.92 30.93
N GLN A 133 7.61 -12.72 31.61
CA GLN A 133 7.43 -12.71 33.06
C GLN A 133 8.28 -13.81 33.70
#